data_AF-A0A2E7JF27-F1
#
_entry.id   AF-A0A2E7JF27-F1
#
_cell.length_a   1.000
_cell.length_b   1.000
_cell.length_c   1.000
_cell.angle_alpha   90.00
_cell.angle_beta   90.00
_cell.angle_gamma   90.00
#
_symmetry.space_group_name_H-M   'P 1'
#
loop_
_entity.id
_entity.type
_entity.pdbx_description
1 polymer ?
#
loop_
_entity_poly.entity_id
_entity_poly.type
_entity_poly.pdbx_seq_one_letter_code
_entity_poly.pdbx_strand_id
1 'polypeptide(L)'
;KRQKKAIDAVLDTTHVLLEWPDEQPLYKNDLWQRIDEKHLLASIDDLHIFKRLEECGYCDLLLTRYPSLRKYFSDFIRLPFEVAKGSGPLIKAIQFVRQLDDGDLKKLPENTPTAFIPRELRRSLKDQTGNINRNV
;
A
#
# COMPACT_ATOMS: atom_id res chain seq x y z
N LYS A 1 -6.43 18.90 -2.01
CA LYS A 1 -6.55 19.99 -3.02
C LYS A 1 -6.09 19.56 -4.40
N ARG A 2 -4.91 18.94 -4.55
CA ARG A 2 -4.37 18.47 -5.84
C ARG A 2 -5.17 17.31 -6.46
N GLN A 3 -5.53 16.33 -5.65
CA GLN A 3 -6.23 15.10 -6.03
C GLN A 3 -7.67 15.39 -6.45
N LYS A 4 -8.35 16.30 -5.74
CA LYS A 4 -9.68 16.76 -6.13
C LYS A 4 -9.67 17.37 -7.54
N LYS A 5 -8.71 18.27 -7.82
CA LYS A 5 -8.52 18.83 -9.17
C LYS A 5 -8.21 17.77 -10.22
N ALA A 6 -7.41 16.76 -9.87
CA ALA A 6 -7.09 15.66 -10.79
C ALA A 6 -8.32 14.78 -11.09
N ILE A 7 -9.18 14.55 -10.10
CA ILE A 7 -10.47 13.88 -10.29
C ILE A 7 -11.37 14.74 -11.19
N ASP A 8 -11.49 16.04 -10.89
CA ASP A 8 -12.30 16.98 -11.68
C ASP A 8 -11.87 16.95 -13.16
N ALA A 9 -10.56 16.97 -13.46
CA ALA A 9 -10.04 16.89 -14.82
C ALA A 9 -10.41 15.59 -15.55
N VAL A 10 -10.41 14.44 -14.85
CA VAL A 10 -10.83 13.16 -15.43
C VAL A 10 -12.34 13.12 -15.63
N LEU A 11 -13.13 13.67 -14.70
CA LEU A 11 -14.57 13.77 -14.84
C LEU A 11 -14.96 14.65 -16.03
N ASP A 12 -14.37 15.84 -16.15
CA ASP A 12 -14.61 16.77 -17.25
C ASP A 12 -14.24 16.13 -18.60
N THR A 13 -13.09 15.46 -18.67
CA THR A 13 -12.68 14.70 -19.86
C THR A 13 -13.67 13.57 -20.20
N THR A 14 -14.14 12.86 -19.18
CA THR A 14 -15.11 11.78 -19.37
C THR A 14 -16.44 12.33 -19.86
N HIS A 15 -16.89 13.49 -19.35
CA HIS A 15 -18.07 14.17 -19.85
C HIS A 15 -17.93 14.55 -21.33
N VAL A 16 -16.80 15.12 -21.74
CA VAL A 16 -16.54 15.45 -23.16
C VAL A 16 -16.61 14.20 -24.06
N LEU A 17 -16.14 13.05 -23.57
CA LEU A 17 -16.22 11.79 -24.31
C LEU A 17 -17.64 11.24 -24.38
N LEU A 18 -18.40 11.32 -23.28
CA LEU A 18 -19.78 10.83 -23.21
C LEU A 18 -20.77 11.71 -23.98
N GLU A 19 -20.50 13.00 -24.11
CA GLU A 19 -21.28 13.95 -24.91
C GLU A 19 -20.84 13.99 -26.38
N TRP A 20 -19.90 13.13 -26.78
CA TRP A 20 -19.43 13.09 -28.16
C TRP A 20 -20.55 12.58 -29.10
N PRO A 21 -20.81 13.25 -30.25
CA PRO A 21 -21.86 12.81 -31.16
C PRO A 21 -21.56 11.42 -31.76
N ASP A 22 -22.52 10.49 -31.67
CA ASP A 22 -22.38 9.12 -32.21
C ASP A 22 -22.10 9.07 -33.72
N GLU A 23 -22.55 10.09 -34.45
CA GLU A 23 -22.41 10.20 -35.90
C GLU A 23 -21.05 10.73 -36.35
N GLN A 24 -20.20 11.21 -35.41
CA GLN A 24 -18.89 11.78 -35.73
C GLN A 24 -17.74 10.87 -35.26
N PRO A 25 -16.78 10.55 -36.14
CA PRO A 25 -15.58 9.83 -35.73
C PRO A 25 -14.79 10.65 -34.70
N LEU A 26 -14.39 10.00 -33.60
CA LEU A 26 -13.55 10.62 -32.56
C LEU A 26 -12.07 10.54 -32.97
N TYR A 27 -11.50 11.66 -33.42
CA TYR A 27 -10.06 11.77 -33.64
C TYR A 27 -9.35 12.39 -32.44
N LYS A 28 -8.12 11.93 -32.18
CA LYS A 28 -7.29 12.40 -31.05
C LYS A 28 -7.08 13.93 -31.07
N ASN A 29 -6.91 14.52 -32.25
CA ASN A 29 -6.70 15.96 -32.39
C ASN A 29 -7.94 16.77 -31.99
N ASP A 30 -9.14 16.27 -32.28
CA ASP A 30 -10.39 16.96 -31.95
C ASP A 30 -10.67 16.88 -30.45
N LEU A 31 -10.26 15.79 -29.80
CA LEU A 31 -10.29 15.66 -28.35
C LEU A 31 -9.41 16.71 -27.67
N TRP A 32 -8.19 16.92 -28.18
CA TRP A 32 -7.24 17.91 -27.64
C TRP A 32 -7.61 19.37 -27.92
N GLN A 33 -8.53 19.62 -28.85
CA GLN A 33 -9.11 20.97 -29.00
C GLN A 33 -10.12 21.29 -27.90
N ARG A 34 -10.74 20.26 -27.30
CA ARG A 34 -11.75 20.41 -26.24
C ARG A 34 -11.20 20.22 -24.83
N ILE A 35 -10.02 19.61 -24.71
CA ILE A 35 -9.39 19.24 -23.44
C ILE A 35 -7.92 19.66 -23.44
N ASP A 36 -7.45 20.21 -22.33
CA ASP A 36 -6.03 20.45 -22.12
C ASP A 36 -5.28 19.12 -21.88
N GLU A 37 -4.61 18.62 -22.92
CA GLU A 37 -3.82 17.38 -22.89
C GLU A 37 -2.79 17.39 -21.75
N LYS A 38 -2.10 18.51 -21.53
CA LYS A 38 -1.05 18.59 -20.51
C LYS A 38 -1.65 18.52 -19.11
N HIS A 39 -2.78 19.20 -18.91
CA HIS A 39 -3.49 19.17 -17.64
C HIS A 39 -4.03 17.77 -17.32
N LEU A 40 -4.58 17.07 -18.33
CA LEU A 40 -5.07 15.71 -18.17
C LEU A 40 -3.95 14.73 -17.83
N LEU A 41 -2.82 14.78 -18.54
CA LEU A 41 -1.67 13.92 -18.27
C LEU A 41 -1.13 14.13 -16.84
N ALA A 42 -0.95 15.38 -16.43
CA ALA A 42 -0.53 15.69 -15.06
C ALA A 42 -1.55 15.21 -14.01
N SER A 43 -2.85 15.27 -14.32
CA SER A 43 -3.91 14.77 -13.44
C SER A 43 -3.90 13.24 -13.34
N ILE A 44 -3.63 12.53 -14.42
CA ILE A 44 -3.46 11.07 -14.42
C ILE A 44 -2.27 10.67 -13.54
N ASP A 45 -1.13 11.35 -13.68
CA ASP A 45 0.04 11.12 -12.83
C ASP A 45 -0.28 11.34 -11.34
N ASP A 46 -1.02 12.41 -11.03
CA ASP A 46 -1.47 12.72 -9.68
C ASP A 46 -2.38 11.62 -9.10
N LEU A 47 -3.26 11.06 -9.92
CA LEU A 47 -4.14 9.95 -9.52
C LEU A 47 -3.36 8.64 -9.35
N HIS A 48 -2.34 8.39 -10.16
CA HIS A 48 -1.45 7.24 -9.94
C HIS A 48 -0.70 7.34 -8.62
N ILE A 49 -0.17 8.52 -8.29
CA ILE A 49 0.47 8.78 -6.99
C ILE A 49 -0.55 8.61 -5.86
N PHE A 50 -1.74 9.18 -6.00
CA PHE A 50 -2.80 9.06 -5.00
C PHE A 50 -3.18 7.59 -4.76
N LYS A 51 -3.43 6.83 -5.82
CA LYS A 51 -3.73 5.39 -5.74
C LYS A 51 -2.62 4.63 -5.03
N ARG A 52 -1.35 4.88 -5.39
CA ARG A 52 -0.21 4.23 -4.71
C ARG A 52 -0.18 4.57 -3.21
N LEU A 53 -0.43 5.82 -2.84
CA LEU A 53 -0.41 6.26 -1.45
C LEU A 53 -1.59 5.71 -0.65
N GLU A 54 -2.77 5.58 -1.27
CA GLU A 54 -3.93 4.93 -0.66
C GLU A 54 -3.63 3.44 -0.41
N GLU A 55 -3.02 2.76 -1.38
CA GLU A 55 -2.76 1.33 -1.30
C GLU A 55 -1.59 0.97 -0.39
N CYS A 56 -0.49 1.72 -0.43
CA CYS A 56 0.78 1.37 0.21
C CYS A 56 1.42 2.51 1.02
N GLY A 57 0.87 3.72 1.01
CA GLY A 57 1.53 4.89 1.62
C GLY A 57 1.75 4.75 3.13
N TYR A 58 0.80 4.14 3.85
CA TYR A 58 0.98 3.86 5.28
C TYR A 58 2.08 2.81 5.54
N CYS A 59 2.16 1.79 4.67
CA CYS A 59 3.23 0.80 4.75
C CYS A 59 4.59 1.48 4.54
N ASP A 60 4.75 2.25 3.46
CA ASP A 60 5.98 2.99 3.16
C ASP A 60 6.45 3.85 4.35
N LEU A 61 5.52 4.51 5.04
CA LEU A 61 5.83 5.30 6.24
C LEU A 61 6.36 4.43 7.39
N LEU A 62 5.70 3.30 7.68
CA LEU A 62 6.16 2.37 8.72
C LEU A 62 7.56 1.83 8.40
N LEU A 63 7.78 1.42 7.15
CA LEU A 63 9.06 0.88 6.69
C LEU A 63 10.18 1.92 6.77
N THR A 64 9.89 3.15 6.36
CA THR A 64 10.87 4.26 6.44
C THR A 64 11.31 4.53 7.88
N ARG A 65 10.41 4.35 8.85
CA ARG A 65 10.71 4.54 10.28
C ARG A 65 11.29 3.29 10.95
N TYR A 66 11.04 2.10 10.39
CA TYR A 66 11.42 0.83 10.99
C TYR A 66 12.92 0.72 11.33
N PRO A 67 13.89 1.14 10.49
CA PRO A 67 15.32 1.08 10.85
C PRO A 67 15.67 1.82 12.14
N SER A 68 15.00 2.93 12.41
CA SER A 68 15.20 3.70 13.65
C SER A 68 14.62 2.99 14.87
N LEU A 69 13.45 2.36 14.71
CA LEU A 69 12.77 1.58 15.76
C LEU A 69 13.45 0.24 16.04
N ARG A 70 14.05 -0.37 15.00
CA ARG A 70 14.69 -1.69 15.07
C ARG A 70 15.73 -1.78 16.18
N LYS A 71 16.43 -0.69 16.49
CA LYS A 71 17.41 -0.60 17.58
C LYS A 71 16.83 -0.94 18.95
N TYR A 72 15.56 -0.62 19.17
CA TYR A 72 14.86 -0.88 20.43
C TYR A 72 13.95 -2.11 20.32
N PHE A 73 13.70 -2.59 19.11
CA PHE A 73 12.71 -3.63 18.85
C PHE A 73 13.15 -4.99 19.42
N SER A 74 14.44 -5.30 19.44
CA SER A 74 14.97 -6.53 20.05
C SER A 74 14.66 -6.64 21.54
N ASP A 75 14.75 -5.53 22.27
CA ASP A 75 14.44 -5.50 23.70
C ASP A 75 12.94 -5.39 23.93
N PHE A 76 12.25 -4.58 23.12
CA PHE A 76 10.81 -4.43 23.17
C PHE A 76 10.08 -5.77 22.98
N ILE A 77 10.50 -6.56 21.98
CA ILE A 77 9.85 -7.82 21.68
C ILE A 77 10.02 -8.84 22.81
N ARG A 78 10.99 -8.66 23.71
CA ARG A 78 11.25 -9.53 24.88
C ARG A 78 10.41 -9.20 26.11
N LEU A 79 9.72 -8.05 26.14
CA LEU A 79 8.87 -7.65 27.25
C LEU A 79 7.77 -8.71 27.56
N PRO A 80 7.31 -8.82 28.81
CA PRO A 80 6.28 -9.79 29.20
C PRO A 80 4.90 -9.32 28.75
N PHE A 81 4.62 -9.40 27.45
CA PHE A 81 3.31 -9.05 26.90
C PHE A 81 2.20 -9.94 27.47
N GLU A 82 1.20 -9.32 28.08
CA GLU A 82 0.00 -10.01 28.54
C GLU A 82 -1.06 -10.06 27.43
N VAL A 83 -1.82 -11.15 27.43
CA VAL A 83 -2.74 -11.48 26.33
C VAL A 83 -4.15 -10.99 26.67
N ALA A 84 -4.63 -9.98 25.96
CA ALA A 84 -6.06 -9.69 25.94
C ALA A 84 -6.81 -10.78 25.14
N LYS A 85 -8.11 -11.00 25.42
CA LYS A 85 -8.93 -11.95 24.65
C LYS A 85 -8.85 -11.60 23.15
N GLY A 86 -8.47 -12.58 22.33
CA GLY A 86 -8.31 -12.42 20.88
C GLY A 86 -6.88 -12.14 20.39
N SER A 87 -5.92 -11.86 21.29
CA SER A 87 -4.53 -11.54 20.91
C SER A 87 -3.64 -12.77 20.65
N GLY A 88 -4.18 -13.98 20.72
CA GLY A 88 -3.42 -15.23 20.52
C GLY A 88 -2.55 -15.28 19.25
N PRO A 89 -3.08 -14.91 18.07
CA PRO A 89 -2.29 -14.86 16.83
C PRO A 89 -1.10 -13.90 16.91
N LEU A 90 -1.27 -12.73 17.54
CA LEU A 90 -0.20 -11.73 17.70
C LEU A 90 0.90 -12.26 18.63
N ILE A 91 0.54 -12.85 19.76
CA ILE A 91 1.49 -13.41 20.72
C ILE A 91 2.31 -14.54 20.09
N LYS A 92 1.67 -15.39 19.28
CA LYS A 92 2.37 -16.44 18.54
C LYS A 92 3.35 -15.86 17.50
N ALA A 93 3.01 -14.77 16.82
CA ALA A 93 3.95 -14.09 15.94
C ALA A 93 5.15 -13.51 16.71
N ILE A 94 4.91 -12.89 17.88
CA ILE A 94 5.97 -12.39 18.78
C ILE A 94 6.93 -13.52 19.17
N GLN A 95 6.40 -14.71 19.50
CA GLN A 95 7.21 -15.88 19.82
C GLN A 95 8.09 -16.33 18.64
N PHE A 96 7.56 -16.36 17.41
CA PHE A 96 8.36 -16.67 16.24
C PHE A 96 9.47 -15.63 15.99
N VAL A 97 9.20 -14.34 16.23
CA VAL A 97 10.24 -13.30 16.12
C VAL A 97 11.35 -13.51 17.15
N ARG A 98 11.01 -13.84 18.40
CA ARG A 98 12.00 -14.14 19.45
C ARG A 98 12.88 -15.34 19.06
N GLN A 99 12.27 -16.45 18.63
CA GLN A 99 13.01 -17.63 18.18
C GLN A 99 13.92 -17.34 16.98
N LEU A 100 13.50 -16.44 16.09
CA LEU A 100 14.34 -15.98 14.98
C LEU A 100 15.49 -15.08 15.42
N ASP A 101 15.32 -14.29 16.47
CA ASP A 101 16.39 -13.45 17.06
C ASP A 101 17.39 -14.29 17.86
N ASP A 102 16.91 -15.32 18.56
CA ASP A 102 17.74 -16.23 19.36
C ASP A 102 18.43 -17.31 18.50
N GLY A 103 18.04 -17.44 17.22
CA GLY A 103 18.66 -18.36 16.25
C GLY A 103 18.05 -19.76 16.19
N ASP A 104 17.02 -20.03 17.00
CA ASP A 104 16.26 -21.29 17.01
C ASP A 104 15.51 -21.53 15.70
N LEU A 105 15.06 -20.45 15.05
CA LEU A 105 14.45 -20.49 13.73
C LEU A 105 15.37 -19.83 12.70
N LYS A 106 15.46 -20.45 11.51
CA LYS A 106 16.16 -19.87 10.35
C LYS A 106 15.25 -19.02 9.47
N LYS A 107 13.95 -19.32 9.45
CA LYS A 107 12.93 -18.64 8.64
C LYS A 107 11.57 -18.70 9.33
N LEU A 108 10.68 -17.78 8.95
CA LEU A 108 9.29 -17.82 9.41
C LEU A 108 8.59 -19.10 8.91
N PRO A 109 7.83 -19.80 9.77
CA PRO A 109 7.01 -20.93 9.35
C PRO A 109 5.91 -20.53 8.36
N GLU A 110 5.47 -21.45 7.50
CA GLU A 110 4.38 -21.21 6.55
C GLU A 110 3.04 -20.89 7.25
N ASN A 111 2.84 -21.44 8.44
CA ASN A 111 1.66 -21.19 9.29
C ASN A 111 1.77 -19.94 10.17
N THR A 112 2.68 -19.01 9.83
CA THR A 112 2.84 -17.76 10.57
C THR A 112 1.53 -16.97 10.59
N PRO A 113 0.99 -16.63 11.78
CA PRO A 113 -0.26 -15.91 11.89
C PRO A 113 -0.10 -14.47 11.37
N THR A 114 -0.96 -14.09 10.43
CA THR A 114 -0.98 -12.75 9.82
C THR A 114 -2.36 -12.08 9.92
N ALA A 115 -3.32 -12.74 10.56
CA ALA A 115 -4.71 -12.27 10.64
C ALA A 115 -4.86 -10.92 11.37
N PHE A 116 -3.96 -10.62 12.32
CA PHE A 116 -3.95 -9.36 13.05
C PHE A 116 -3.41 -8.17 12.22
N ILE A 117 -2.88 -8.43 11.02
CA ILE A 117 -2.26 -7.41 10.18
C ILE A 117 -3.37 -6.70 9.38
N PRO A 118 -3.43 -5.35 9.44
CA PRO A 118 -4.37 -4.54 8.67
C PRO A 118 -4.32 -4.89 7.18
N ARG A 119 -5.46 -4.84 6.51
CA ARG A 119 -5.61 -5.28 5.11
C ARG A 119 -4.66 -4.54 4.17
N GLU A 120 -4.46 -3.27 4.44
CA GLU A 120 -3.63 -2.31 3.71
C GLU A 120 -2.17 -2.75 3.70
N LEU A 121 -1.70 -3.38 4.79
CA LEU A 121 -0.32 -3.84 4.93
C LEU A 121 -0.07 -5.25 4.36
N ARG A 122 -1.14 -6.01 4.06
CA ARG A 122 -1.00 -7.41 3.63
C ARG A 122 -0.33 -7.55 2.26
N ARG A 123 -0.50 -6.57 1.37
CA ARG A 123 0.14 -6.59 0.03
C ARG A 123 1.66 -6.56 0.11
N SER A 124 2.20 -5.82 1.08
CA SER A 124 3.65 -5.68 1.28
C SER A 124 4.25 -6.79 2.14
N LEU A 125 3.43 -7.65 2.75
CA LEU A 125 3.89 -8.68 3.69
C LEU A 125 4.69 -9.79 3.02
N LYS A 126 4.35 -10.10 1.76
CA LYS A 126 4.95 -11.20 1.02
C LYS A 126 5.90 -10.69 -0.04
N ASP A 127 7.01 -11.39 -0.23
CA ASP A 127 7.89 -11.18 -1.37
C ASP A 127 7.27 -11.74 -2.67
N GLN A 128 7.99 -11.57 -3.78
CA GLN A 128 7.58 -12.06 -5.10
C GLN A 128 7.42 -13.60 -5.15
N THR A 129 8.03 -14.33 -4.21
CA THR A 129 7.94 -15.78 -4.07
C THR A 129 6.81 -16.23 -3.15
N GLY A 130 6.06 -15.28 -2.57
CA GLY A 130 4.94 -15.54 -1.67
C GLY A 130 5.34 -15.81 -0.21
N ASN A 131 6.63 -15.72 0.10
CA ASN A 131 7.14 -15.89 1.47
C ASN A 131 6.97 -14.60 2.26
N ILE A 132 6.75 -14.73 3.57
CA ILE A 132 6.69 -13.56 4.46
C ILE A 132 8.07 -12.92 4.51
N ASN A 133 8.16 -11.68 4.04
CA ASN A 133 9.40 -10.93 4.09
C ASN A 133 9.56 -10.33 5.48
N ARG A 134 10.65 -10.68 6.16
CA ARG A 134 10.99 -10.17 7.50
C ARG A 134 11.57 -8.76 7.46
N ASN A 135 12.18 -8.38 6.35
CA ASN A 135 12.92 -7.13 6.17
C ASN A 135 12.25 -6.18 5.17
N VAL A 136 10.94 -6.31 4.96
CA VAL A 136 10.19 -5.20 4.35
C VAL A 136 10.43 -3.96 5.19
#